data_AF-A0AA38RY86-F1
#
_entry.id   AF-A0AA38RY86-F1
#
_cell.length_a   1.000
_cell.length_b   1.000
_cell.length_c   1.000
_cell.angle_alpha   90.00
_cell.angle_beta   90.00
_cell.angle_gamma   90.00
#
_symmetry.space_group_name_H-M   'P 1'
#
loop_
_entity.id
_entity.type
_entity.pdbx_description
1 polymer ?
#
loop_
_entity_poly.entity_id
_entity_poly.type
_entity_poly.pdbx_seq_one_letter_code
_entity_poly.pdbx_strand_id
1 'polypeptide(L)'
;MTLPTNELTKTEASQGGFPPAGGVAAMAQSIHDKQHNLESVVNEVTTKSESELTKEDASKVMSAESRAMDGIRPPKGSTSAHVQSVADHNAQAQAQVQPQTEGQEQAKQE
;
A
#
# COMPACT_ATOMS: atom_id res chain seq x y z
N MET A 1 -54.14 20.79 -5.17
CA MET A 1 -52.93 20.72 -4.31
C MET A 1 -52.02 19.66 -4.93
N THR A 2 -51.22 20.06 -5.92
CA THR A 2 -50.36 19.15 -6.70
C THR A 2 -48.99 19.12 -6.05
N LEU A 3 -48.58 17.97 -5.53
CA LEU A 3 -47.21 17.75 -5.06
C LEU A 3 -46.30 17.62 -6.29
N PRO A 4 -45.15 18.33 -6.39
CA PRO A 4 -44.14 17.96 -7.36
C PRO A 4 -43.55 16.62 -6.92
N THR A 5 -43.81 15.57 -7.69
CA THR A 5 -43.04 14.33 -7.66
C THR A 5 -41.60 14.71 -7.99
N ASN A 6 -40.78 14.79 -6.95
CA ASN A 6 -39.33 14.89 -7.08
C ASN A 6 -38.88 13.65 -7.84
N GLU A 7 -38.72 13.79 -9.15
CA GLU A 7 -38.12 12.80 -10.00
C GLU A 7 -36.67 12.64 -9.52
N LEU A 8 -36.45 11.66 -8.65
CA LEU A 8 -35.16 11.05 -8.45
C LEU A 8 -34.78 10.51 -9.82
N THR A 9 -34.08 11.34 -10.58
CA THR A 9 -33.60 11.09 -11.92
C THR A 9 -32.74 9.84 -11.88
N LYS A 10 -33.43 8.73 -12.13
CA LYS A 10 -32.91 7.45 -12.55
C LYS A 10 -31.86 7.76 -13.60
N THR A 11 -30.60 7.65 -13.24
CA THR A 11 -29.49 7.83 -14.17
C THR A 11 -29.51 6.60 -15.05
N GLU A 12 -30.30 6.69 -16.11
CA GLU A 12 -30.48 5.67 -17.12
C GLU A 12 -29.11 5.30 -17.69
N ALA A 13 -28.76 4.02 -17.51
CA ALA A 13 -27.60 3.42 -18.12
C ALA A 13 -27.80 3.46 -19.65
N SER A 14 -27.19 4.46 -20.29
CA SER A 14 -27.09 4.51 -21.74
C SER A 14 -26.39 3.25 -22.24
N GLN A 15 -27.10 2.57 -23.13
CA GLN A 15 -26.64 1.55 -24.07
C GLN A 15 -25.11 1.55 -24.31
N GLY A 16 -24.48 0.41 -24.01
CA GLY A 16 -23.10 0.12 -24.39
C GLY A 16 -22.15 -0.15 -23.23
N GLY A 17 -22.39 -1.21 -22.46
CA GLY A 17 -21.36 -1.98 -21.75
C GLY A 17 -20.46 -1.30 -20.70
N PHE A 18 -20.54 0.01 -20.48
CA PHE A 18 -19.67 0.74 -19.55
C PHE A 18 -20.46 1.76 -18.74
N PRO A 19 -20.23 1.86 -17.41
CA PRO A 19 -20.88 2.87 -16.57
C PRO A 19 -20.46 4.28 -17.01
N PRO A 20 -21.38 5.27 -16.98
CA PRO A 20 -21.05 6.65 -17.33
C PRO A 20 -19.96 7.20 -16.40
N ALA A 21 -18.91 7.77 -16.99
CA ALA A 21 -17.80 8.38 -16.26
C ALA A 21 -18.31 9.41 -15.26
N GLY A 22 -17.96 9.24 -13.98
CA GLY A 22 -18.36 10.15 -12.89
C GLY A 22 -19.68 9.81 -12.18
N GLY A 23 -20.40 8.76 -12.59
CA GLY A 23 -21.57 8.27 -11.85
C GLY A 23 -21.20 7.47 -10.59
N VAL A 24 -22.17 7.22 -9.71
CA VAL A 24 -22.00 6.40 -8.49
C VAL A 24 -21.45 5.00 -8.80
N ALA A 25 -21.78 4.43 -9.95
CA ALA A 25 -21.23 3.17 -10.43
C ALA A 25 -19.72 3.27 -10.75
N ALA A 26 -19.27 4.38 -11.37
CA ALA A 26 -17.86 4.61 -11.65
C ALA A 26 -17.04 4.83 -10.36
N MET A 27 -17.62 5.50 -9.35
CA MET A 27 -17.00 5.62 -8.03
C MET A 27 -16.87 4.26 -7.33
N ALA A 28 -17.91 3.42 -7.40
CA ALA A 28 -17.86 2.08 -6.84
C ALA A 28 -16.78 1.21 -7.49
N GLN A 29 -16.62 1.28 -8.82
CA GLN A 29 -15.54 0.60 -9.53
C GLN A 29 -14.16 1.10 -9.07
N SER A 30 -13.97 2.42 -8.99
CA SER A 30 -12.69 2.98 -8.53
C SER A 30 -12.34 2.57 -7.09
N ILE A 31 -13.32 2.54 -6.19
CA ILE A 31 -13.11 2.06 -4.81
C ILE A 31 -12.74 0.58 -4.81
N HIS A 32 -13.42 -0.23 -5.62
CA HIS A 32 -13.12 -1.65 -5.77
C HIS A 32 -11.70 -1.89 -6.30
N ASP A 33 -11.29 -1.16 -7.34
CA ASP A 33 -9.94 -1.25 -7.90
C ASP A 33 -8.87 -0.88 -6.87
N LYS A 34 -9.10 0.20 -6.10
CA LYS A 34 -8.20 0.63 -5.02
C LYS A 34 -8.06 -0.45 -3.93
N GLN A 35 -9.18 -1.06 -3.53
CA GLN A 35 -9.20 -2.14 -2.53
C GLN A 35 -8.45 -3.38 -3.04
N HIS A 36 -8.77 -3.84 -4.25
CA HIS A 36 -8.11 -4.99 -4.85
C HIS A 36 -6.61 -4.77 -5.03
N ASN A 37 -6.19 -3.57 -5.44
CA ASN A 37 -4.77 -3.21 -5.50
C ASN A 37 -4.10 -3.29 -4.12
N LEU A 38 -4.74 -2.80 -3.06
CA LEU A 38 -4.21 -2.92 -1.70
C LEU A 38 -4.06 -4.38 -1.28
N GLU A 39 -5.08 -5.21 -1.51
CA GLU A 39 -5.04 -6.64 -1.19
C GLU A 39 -3.91 -7.36 -1.94
N SER A 40 -3.74 -7.06 -3.23
CA SER A 40 -2.66 -7.63 -4.03
C SER A 40 -1.29 -7.26 -3.48
N VAL A 41 -1.07 -5.97 -3.15
CA VAL A 41 0.22 -5.50 -2.62
C VAL A 41 0.49 -6.10 -1.24
N VAL A 42 -0.52 -6.21 -0.37
CA VAL A 42 -0.38 -6.85 0.94
C VAL A 42 -0.07 -8.35 0.80
N ASN A 43 -0.69 -9.05 -0.15
CA ASN A 43 -0.40 -10.45 -0.41
C ASN A 43 1.05 -10.66 -0.89
N GLU A 44 1.52 -9.85 -1.84
CA GLU A 44 2.92 -9.90 -2.29
C GLU A 44 3.89 -9.71 -1.12
N VAL A 45 3.59 -8.77 -0.21
CA VAL A 45 4.42 -8.51 0.96
C VAL A 45 4.34 -9.64 1.99
N THR A 46 3.17 -10.26 2.17
CA THR A 46 2.96 -11.38 3.11
C THR A 46 3.61 -12.68 2.62
N THR A 47 3.76 -12.85 1.30
CA THR A 47 4.50 -14.00 0.75
C THR A 47 6.02 -13.92 0.98
N LYS A 48 6.54 -12.75 1.33
CA LYS A 48 7.96 -12.56 1.65
C LYS A 48 8.19 -12.83 3.13
N SER A 49 9.37 -13.36 3.47
CA SER A 49 9.76 -13.55 4.87
C SER A 49 9.99 -12.20 5.54
N GLU A 50 9.78 -12.10 6.86
CA GLU A 50 10.00 -10.85 7.60
C GLU A 50 11.39 -10.28 7.36
N SER A 51 12.45 -11.11 7.31
CA SER A 51 13.83 -10.70 7.05
C SER A 51 14.10 -10.15 5.64
N GLU A 52 13.21 -10.45 4.68
CA GLU A 52 13.30 -10.01 3.29
C GLU A 52 12.47 -8.75 3.03
N LEU A 53 11.74 -8.25 4.03
CA LEU A 53 10.98 -7.02 3.92
C LEU A 53 11.90 -5.81 3.79
N THR A 54 11.71 -5.09 2.69
CA THR A 54 12.49 -3.90 2.33
C THR A 54 11.68 -2.61 2.50
N LYS A 55 12.38 -1.45 2.51
CA LYS A 55 11.73 -0.14 2.54
C LYS A 55 10.89 0.13 1.27
N GLU A 56 11.25 -0.48 0.15
CA GLU A 56 10.46 -0.38 -1.08
C GLU A 56 9.11 -1.08 -0.93
N ASP A 57 9.09 -2.28 -0.33
CA ASP A 57 7.86 -3.01 -0.07
C ASP A 57 6.95 -2.23 0.88
N ALA A 58 7.51 -1.65 1.95
CA ALA A 58 6.77 -0.75 2.84
C ALA A 58 6.18 0.46 2.10
N SER A 59 6.94 1.05 1.17
CA SER A 59 6.49 2.21 0.38
C SER A 59 5.35 1.85 -0.58
N LYS A 60 5.38 0.64 -1.17
CA LYS A 60 4.30 0.13 -2.01
C LYS A 60 3.00 -0.05 -1.23
N VAL A 61 3.05 -0.70 -0.07
CA VAL A 61 1.88 -0.89 0.81
C VAL A 61 1.33 0.47 1.22
N MET A 62 2.21 1.41 1.62
CA MET A 62 1.82 2.78 1.98
C MET A 62 1.10 3.52 0.84
N SER A 63 1.61 3.41 -0.39
CA SER A 63 1.00 4.05 -1.55
C SER A 63 -0.37 3.45 -1.87
N ALA A 64 -0.48 2.12 -1.81
CA ALA A 64 -1.74 1.41 -2.04
C ALA A 64 -2.79 1.76 -0.98
N GLU A 65 -2.41 1.76 0.30
CA GLU A 65 -3.31 2.08 1.40
C GLU A 65 -3.73 3.55 1.37
N SER A 66 -2.80 4.46 1.06
CA SER A 66 -3.13 5.87 0.87
C SER A 66 -4.14 6.08 -0.26
N ARG A 67 -3.98 5.39 -1.40
CA ARG A 67 -4.94 5.45 -2.51
C ARG A 67 -6.31 4.90 -2.12
N ALA A 68 -6.36 3.86 -1.31
CA ALA A 68 -7.61 3.31 -0.79
C ALA A 68 -8.32 4.27 0.19
N MET A 69 -7.55 5.08 0.93
CA MET A 69 -8.07 6.11 1.83
C MET A 69 -8.13 7.52 1.21
N ASP A 70 -8.31 7.62 -0.12
CA ASP A 70 -8.42 8.89 -0.85
C ASP A 70 -7.24 9.85 -0.67
N GLY A 71 -6.03 9.30 -0.62
CA GLY A 71 -4.76 10.05 -0.57
C GLY A 71 -4.33 10.46 0.84
N ILE A 72 -5.08 10.04 1.88
CA ILE A 72 -4.68 10.27 3.27
C ILE A 72 -3.46 9.39 3.58
N ARG A 73 -2.47 9.93 4.30
CA ARG A 73 -1.35 9.11 4.75
C ARG A 73 -1.87 8.07 5.75
N PRO A 74 -1.51 6.77 5.60
CA PRO A 74 -1.92 5.74 6.53
C PRO A 74 -1.54 6.12 7.97
N PRO A 75 -2.47 5.98 8.93
CA PRO A 75 -2.20 6.29 10.32
C PRO A 75 -1.14 5.37 10.93
N LYS A 76 -0.61 5.79 12.09
CA LYS A 76 0.30 4.97 12.90
C LYS A 76 -0.47 3.73 13.38
N GLY A 77 0.03 2.53 13.10
CA GLY A 77 -0.65 1.27 13.40
C GLY A 77 -1.33 0.59 12.21
N SER A 78 -1.35 1.23 11.04
CA SER A 78 -1.72 0.60 9.77
C SER A 78 -0.75 -0.53 9.37
N THR A 79 -1.19 -1.40 8.46
CA THR A 79 -0.34 -2.46 7.88
C THR A 79 0.92 -1.89 7.25
N SER A 80 0.82 -0.76 6.54
CA SER A 80 1.97 -0.03 6.01
C SER A 80 2.98 0.38 7.09
N ALA A 81 2.48 0.86 8.24
CA ALA A 81 3.33 1.29 9.34
C ALA A 81 4.06 0.09 9.98
N HIS A 82 3.40 -1.05 10.06
CA HIS A 82 4.01 -2.30 10.54
C HIS A 82 5.11 -2.79 9.60
N VAL A 83 4.83 -2.88 8.29
CA VAL A 83 5.82 -3.30 7.28
C VAL A 83 7.02 -2.37 7.25
N GLN A 84 6.80 -1.05 7.35
CA GLN A 84 7.89 -0.09 7.43
C GLN A 84 8.74 -0.30 8.68
N SER A 85 8.12 -0.55 9.83
CA SER A 85 8.84 -0.84 11.06
C SER A 85 9.72 -2.08 10.91
N VAL A 86 9.19 -3.18 10.37
CA VAL A 86 9.96 -4.41 10.16
C VAL A 86 11.12 -4.16 9.18
N ALA A 87 10.87 -3.47 8.07
CA ALA A 87 11.91 -3.13 7.10
C ALA A 87 13.03 -2.25 7.70
N ASP A 88 12.68 -1.29 8.58
CA ASP A 88 13.66 -0.46 9.28
C ASP A 88 14.48 -1.28 10.30
N HIS A 89 13.89 -2.29 10.95
CA HIS A 89 14.63 -3.22 11.82
C HIS A 89 15.59 -4.10 11.01
N ASN A 90 15.14 -4.62 9.86
CA ASN A 90 15.99 -5.43 8.98
C ASN A 90 17.18 -4.65 8.45
N ALA A 91 16.96 -3.41 8.00
CA ALA A 91 18.03 -2.54 7.52
C ALA A 91 19.07 -2.27 8.62
N GLN A 92 18.61 -2.06 9.86
CA GLN A 92 19.50 -1.88 11.02
C GLN A 92 20.26 -3.16 11.37
N ALA A 93 19.59 -4.32 11.33
CA ALA A 93 20.23 -5.61 11.57
C ALA A 93 21.33 -5.89 10.52
N GLN A 94 21.03 -5.66 9.23
CA GLN A 94 22.02 -5.80 8.16
C GLN A 94 23.20 -4.83 8.30
N ALA A 95 22.96 -3.61 8.78
CA ALA A 95 24.02 -2.64 9.07
C ALA A 95 24.88 -3.06 10.28
N GLN A 96 24.29 -3.74 11.28
CA GLN A 96 25.00 -4.20 12.48
C GLN A 96 25.75 -5.52 12.30
N VAL A 97 25.43 -6.32 11.27
CA VAL A 97 26.17 -7.54 10.91
C VAL A 97 27.49 -7.22 10.20
N GLN A 98 27.74 -5.95 9.87
CA GLN A 98 29.05 -5.46 9.41
C GLN A 98 29.67 -4.51 10.45
N PRO A 99 30.34 -5.08 11.45
CA PRO A 99 31.71 -4.65 11.67
C PRO A 99 32.65 -5.85 11.92
N GLN A 100 33.91 -5.71 11.49
CA GLN A 100 35.08 -6.50 11.90
C GLN A 100 35.43 -7.76 11.08
N THR A 101 35.72 -7.59 9.79
CA THR A 101 36.73 -8.42 9.12
C THR A 101 37.58 -7.53 8.25
N GLU A 102 38.55 -6.83 8.86
CA GLU A 102 39.73 -6.23 8.21
C GLU A 102 40.47 -5.39 9.27
N GLY A 103 41.51 -5.95 9.90
CA GLY A 103 42.34 -5.13 10.80
C GLY A 103 43.17 -5.85 11.86
N GLN A 104 43.33 -7.18 11.81
CA GLN A 104 44.22 -7.89 12.74
C GLN A 104 45.04 -8.96 12.03
N GLU A 105 45.89 -8.56 11.08
CA GLU A 105 47.09 -9.34 10.79
C GLU A 105 48.21 -8.37 10.47
N GLN A 106 49.42 -8.64 10.98
CA GLN A 106 50.67 -7.89 10.79
C GLN A 106 50.99 -6.81 11.84
N ALA A 107 51.08 -7.26 13.10
CA ALA A 107 51.99 -6.64 14.07
C ALA A 107 52.65 -7.70 14.97
N LYS A 108 53.31 -8.70 14.37
CA LYS A 108 54.41 -9.44 15.04
C LYS A 108 55.11 -10.38 14.06
N GLN A 109 56.39 -10.08 13.82
CA GLN A 109 57.50 -10.95 13.44
C GLN A 109 58.66 -9.95 13.24
N GLU A 110 59.32 -9.52 14.32
CA GLU A 110 60.55 -10.14 14.89
C GLU A 110 61.67 -10.32 13.87
#